data_AF-A0A977IBA1-F1
#
_entry.id   AF-A0A977IBA1-F1
#
_cell.length_a   1.000
_cell.length_b   1.000
_cell.length_c   1.000
_cell.angle_alpha   90.00
_cell.angle_beta   90.00
_cell.angle_gamma   90.00
#
_symmetry.space_group_name_H-M   'P 1'
#
loop_
_entity.id
_entity.type
_entity.pdbx_description
1 polymer ?
#
loop_
_entity_poly.entity_id
_entity_poly.type
_entity_poly.pdbx_seq_one_letter_code
_entity_poly.pdbx_strand_id
1 'polypeptide(L)'
;MILVEPGAVKTNFYGNLKLAHDATGPDSPYAKFMSGLQSAAARMVEDAIPAQEVAEVIAQAARSDSPQMRYVIGKDTQVMIEARKSMDDKEFEKFVAARFFGNQ
;
A
#
# COMPACT_ATOMS: atom_id res chain seq x y z
N MET A 1 -9.61 12.39 16.59
CA MET A 1 -8.94 11.16 16.12
C MET A 1 -8.06 11.56 14.96
N ILE A 2 -6.77 11.24 15.00
CA ILE A 2 -5.80 11.54 13.94
C ILE A 2 -5.48 10.22 13.24
N LEU A 3 -5.51 10.20 11.91
CA LEU A 3 -5.14 9.04 11.10
C LEU A 3 -3.84 9.31 10.34
N VAL A 4 -2.89 8.38 10.46
CA VAL A 4 -1.63 8.38 9.70
C VAL A 4 -1.67 7.20 8.73
N GLU A 5 -1.58 7.50 7.43
CA GLU A 5 -1.69 6.54 6.33
C GLU A 5 -0.37 6.49 5.57
N PRO A 6 0.57 5.65 6.02
CA PRO A 6 1.79 5.44 5.29
C PRO A 6 1.56 4.50 4.09
N GLY A 7 2.35 4.72 3.04
CA GLY A 7 2.55 3.75 1.98
C GLY A 7 3.41 2.57 2.41
N ALA A 8 4.10 1.94 1.46
CA ALA A 8 5.03 0.89 1.81
C ALA A 8 6.15 1.43 2.71
N VAL A 9 6.37 0.80 3.87
CA VAL A 9 7.39 1.22 4.85
C VAL A 9 8.42 0.12 5.04
N LYS A 10 9.71 0.49 5.03
CA LYS A 10 10.86 -0.39 5.29
C LYS A 10 10.86 -0.88 6.73
N THR A 11 10.10 -1.94 6.97
CA THR A 11 9.94 -2.65 8.25
C THR A 11 9.90 -4.15 7.99
N ASN A 12 9.87 -4.96 9.06
CA ASN A 12 9.69 -6.41 8.93
C ASN A 12 8.22 -6.83 8.69
N PHE A 13 7.32 -5.90 8.32
CA PHE A 13 5.89 -6.21 8.15
C PHE A 13 5.66 -7.28 7.09
N TYR A 14 6.23 -7.10 5.88
CA TYR A 14 6.08 -8.06 4.78
C TYR A 14 6.76 -9.39 5.06
N GLY A 15 7.91 -9.40 5.75
CA GLY A 15 8.60 -10.63 6.16
C GLY A 15 7.82 -11.46 7.18
N ASN A 16 6.93 -10.83 7.95
CA ASN A 16 6.06 -11.51 8.92
C ASN A 16 4.65 -11.80 8.40
N LEU A 17 4.36 -11.44 7.14
CA LEU A 17 3.04 -11.66 6.55
C LEU A 17 2.70 -13.16 6.55
N LYS A 18 1.50 -13.49 7.03
CA LYS A 18 0.97 -14.86 6.98
C LYS A 18 -0.09 -14.94 5.89
N LEU A 19 0.19 -15.76 4.89
CA LEU A 19 -0.75 -16.05 3.82
C LEU A 19 -1.57 -17.29 4.19
N ALA A 20 -2.85 -17.29 3.81
CA ALA A 20 -3.69 -18.46 3.96
C ALA A 20 -3.15 -19.59 3.05
N HIS A 21 -2.91 -20.76 3.64
CA HIS A 21 -2.29 -21.91 2.97
C HIS A 21 -2.99 -22.23 1.63
N ASP A 22 -4.32 -22.36 1.67
CA ASP A 22 -5.12 -22.75 0.51
C ASP A 22 -5.25 -21.64 -0.54
N ALA A 23 -4.94 -20.39 -0.20
CA ALA A 23 -4.95 -19.30 -1.17
C ALA A 23 -3.72 -19.34 -2.09
N THR A 24 -2.61 -19.93 -1.63
CA THR A 24 -1.32 -19.93 -2.34
C THR A 24 -0.96 -21.24 -3.02
N GLY A 25 -1.71 -22.32 -2.78
CA GLY A 25 -1.50 -23.60 -3.43
C GLY A 25 -1.74 -23.54 -4.95
N PRO A 26 -1.12 -24.45 -5.73
CA PRO A 26 -1.28 -24.49 -7.18
C PRO A 26 -2.73 -24.73 -7.63
N ASP A 27 -3.51 -25.46 -6.84
CA ASP A 27 -4.94 -25.75 -7.11
C ASP A 27 -5.89 -24.65 -6.61
N SER A 28 -5.35 -23.58 -6.03
CA SER A 28 -6.14 -22.45 -5.56
C SER A 28 -6.79 -21.69 -6.73
N PRO A 29 -8.08 -21.34 -6.65
CA PRO A 29 -8.69 -20.42 -7.62
C PRO A 29 -8.02 -19.03 -7.61
N TYR A 30 -7.22 -18.71 -6.59
CA TYR A 30 -6.48 -17.47 -6.45
C TYR A 30 -4.98 -17.60 -6.77
N ALA A 31 -4.48 -18.76 -7.20
CA ALA A 31 -3.04 -18.99 -7.39
C ALA A 31 -2.37 -17.92 -8.26
N LYS A 32 -2.97 -17.60 -9.42
CA LYS A 32 -2.48 -16.57 -10.34
C LYS A 32 -2.52 -15.17 -9.72
N PHE A 33 -3.61 -14.84 -9.03
CA PHE A 33 -3.77 -13.57 -8.34
C PHE A 33 -2.73 -13.40 -7.23
N MET A 34 -2.52 -14.42 -6.41
CA MET A 34 -1.55 -14.41 -5.32
C MET A 34 -0.11 -14.27 -5.82
N SER A 35 0.24 -14.92 -6.93
CA SER A 35 1.54 -14.75 -7.57
C SER A 35 1.78 -13.30 -8.04
N GLY A 36 0.76 -12.67 -8.64
CA GLY A 36 0.82 -11.25 -9.01
C GLY A 36 0.95 -10.34 -7.79
N LEU A 37 0.14 -10.57 -6.76
CA LEU A 37 0.19 -9.80 -5.52
C LEU A 37 1.56 -9.88 -4.83
N GLN A 38 2.17 -11.07 -4.76
CA GLN A 38 3.51 -11.25 -4.21
C GLN A 38 4.57 -10.48 -5.01
N SER A 39 4.48 -10.52 -6.35
CA SER A 39 5.39 -9.78 -7.23
C SER A 39 5.24 -8.26 -7.06
N ALA A 40 4.01 -7.77 -6.94
CA ALA A 40 3.74 -6.37 -6.67
C ALA A 40 4.22 -5.94 -5.28
N ALA A 41 4.00 -6.77 -4.26
CA ALA A 41 4.48 -6.51 -2.91
C ALA A 41 6.02 -6.41 -2.85
N ALA A 42 6.74 -7.26 -3.59
CA ALA A 42 8.20 -7.15 -3.68
C ALA A 42 8.66 -5.79 -4.23
N ARG A 43 8.01 -5.30 -5.30
CA ARG A 43 8.27 -3.96 -5.87
C ARG A 43 7.93 -2.84 -4.88
N MET A 44 6.81 -2.96 -4.17
CA MET A 44 6.43 -1.99 -3.13
C MET A 44 7.47 -1.89 -2.02
N VAL A 45 8.11 -3.00 -1.65
CA VAL A 45 9.19 -3.02 -0.64
C VAL A 45 10.45 -2.32 -1.14
N GLU A 46 10.78 -2.42 -2.44
CA GLU A 46 11.92 -1.71 -3.03
C GLU A 46 11.75 -0.19 -2.93
N ASP A 47 10.55 0.29 -3.28
CA ASP A 47 10.19 1.71 -3.27
C ASP A 47 9.76 2.23 -1.88
N ALA A 48 9.80 1.38 -0.85
CA ALA A 48 9.29 1.71 0.47
C ALA A 48 10.06 2.86 1.15
N ILE A 49 9.33 3.72 1.87
CA ILE A 49 9.90 4.80 2.66
C ILE A 49 10.55 4.27 3.95
N PRO A 50 11.59 4.94 4.49
CA PRO A 50 12.12 4.65 5.82
C PRO A 50 11.05 4.79 6.91
N ALA A 51 11.08 3.90 7.90
CA ALA A 51 10.18 3.98 9.06
C ALA A 51 10.31 5.29 9.85
N GLN A 52 11.49 5.91 9.81
CA GLN A 52 11.78 7.19 10.43
C GLN A 52 10.88 8.32 9.90
N GLU A 53 10.59 8.35 8.60
CA GLU A 53 9.72 9.38 8.00
C GLU A 53 8.29 9.30 8.58
N VAL A 54 7.80 8.09 8.80
CA VAL A 54 6.49 7.87 9.43
C VAL A 54 6.51 8.29 10.90
N ALA A 55 7.58 7.96 11.63
CA ALA A 55 7.73 8.31 13.04
C ALA A 55 7.77 9.84 13.26
N GLU A 56 8.42 10.58 12.37
CA GLU A 56 8.49 12.04 12.43
C GLU A 56 7.11 12.69 12.26
N VAL A 57 6.30 12.20 11.31
CA VAL A 57 4.93 12.70 11.11
C VAL A 57 4.05 12.38 12.31
N ILE A 58 4.18 11.19 12.91
CA ILE A 58 3.46 10.84 14.15
C ILE A 58 3.86 11.81 15.27
N ALA A 59 5.16 12.06 15.46
CA ALA A 59 5.65 12.98 16.49
C ALA A 59 5.17 14.42 16.27
N GLN A 60 5.14 14.87 15.01
CA GLN A 60 4.61 16.18 14.63
C GLN A 60 3.12 16.29 14.94
N ALA A 61 2.33 15.30 14.52
CA ALA A 61 0.88 15.28 14.73
C ALA A 61 0.53 15.26 16.22
N ALA A 62 1.27 14.49 17.02
CA ALA A 62 1.07 14.40 18.48
C ALA A 62 1.41 15.69 19.23
N ARG A 63 2.28 16.54 18.68
CA ARG A 63 2.72 17.81 19.30
C ARG A 63 2.01 19.03 18.73
N SER A 64 1.14 18.87 17.74
CA SER A 64 0.47 19.98 17.08
C SER A 64 -0.73 20.44 17.91
N ASP A 65 -0.85 21.76 18.11
CA ASP A 65 -2.05 22.37 18.69
C ASP A 65 -3.25 22.34 17.72
N SER A 66 -3.01 22.08 16.43
CA SER A 66 -4.03 21.99 15.37
C SER A 66 -3.65 20.92 14.33
N PRO A 67 -3.71 19.62 14.71
CA PRO A 67 -3.33 18.54 13.83
C PRO A 67 -4.34 18.34 12.71
N GLN A 68 -3.86 17.93 11.54
CA GLN A 68 -4.72 17.47 10.46
C GLN A 68 -5.40 16.15 10.84
N MET A 69 -6.61 15.91 10.35
CA MET A 69 -7.32 14.66 10.62
C MET A 69 -6.68 13.45 9.92
N ARG A 70 -6.01 13.68 8.77
CA ARG A 70 -5.40 12.64 7.94
C ARG A 70 -4.02 13.09 7.45
N TYR A 71 -3.01 12.27 7.68
CA TYR A 71 -1.64 12.46 7.19
C TYR A 71 -1.29 11.32 6.23
N VAL A 72 -1.15 11.63 4.95
CA VAL A 72 -0.74 10.67 3.92
C VAL A 72 0.76 10.75 3.71
N ILE A 73 1.46 9.64 3.88
CA ILE A 73 2.92 9.57 3.81
C ILE A 73 3.32 8.57 2.73
N GLY A 74 4.28 8.95 1.89
CA GLY A 74 4.72 8.13 0.76
C GLY A 74 4.09 8.56 -0.56
N LYS A 75 4.93 8.67 -1.58
CA LYS A 75 4.53 9.11 -2.93
C LYS A 75 3.60 8.11 -3.61
N ASP A 76 3.81 6.82 -3.35
CA ASP A 76 2.94 5.72 -3.76
C ASP A 76 1.49 5.93 -3.30
N THR A 77 1.31 6.28 -2.03
CA THR A 77 -0.02 6.48 -1.43
C THR A 77 -0.69 7.74 -1.94
N GLN A 78 0.08 8.83 -2.11
CA GLN A 78 -0.44 10.07 -2.71
C GLN A 78 -0.96 9.82 -4.13
N VAL A 79 -0.19 9.13 -4.97
CA VAL A 79 -0.60 8.75 -6.34
C VAL A 79 -1.88 7.91 -6.32
N MET A 80 -1.99 6.94 -5.42
CA MET A 80 -3.20 6.11 -5.31
C MET A 80 -4.44 6.91 -4.92
N ILE A 81 -4.30 7.83 -3.97
CA ILE A 81 -5.40 8.68 -3.50
C ILE A 81 -5.82 9.67 -4.60
N GLU A 82 -4.88 10.27 -5.31
CA GLU A 82 -5.16 11.17 -6.43
C GLU A 82 -5.83 10.46 -7.60
N ALA A 83 -5.36 9.25 -7.95
CA ALA A 83 -6.01 8.42 -8.96
C ALA A 83 -7.46 8.10 -8.55
N ARG A 84 -7.69 7.70 -7.29
CA ARG A 84 -9.04 7.41 -6.79
C ARG A 84 -9.98 8.61 -6.83
N LYS A 85 -9.46 9.82 -6.62
CA LYS A 85 -10.25 11.06 -6.67
C LYS A 85 -10.58 11.51 -8.09
N SER A 86 -9.75 11.15 -9.07
CA SER A 86 -9.84 11.64 -10.45
C SER A 86 -10.48 10.66 -11.43
N MET A 87 -10.59 9.37 -11.06
CA MET A 87 -11.10 8.30 -11.91
C MET A 87 -12.47 7.81 -11.44
N ASP A 88 -13.29 7.32 -12.37
CA ASP A 88 -14.45 6.51 -12.01
C ASP A 88 -14.03 5.11 -11.50
N ASP A 89 -14.98 4.33 -10.98
CA ASP A 89 -14.68 3.03 -10.40
C ASP A 89 -14.05 2.04 -11.40
N LYS A 90 -14.49 2.05 -12.67
CA LYS A 90 -13.98 1.13 -13.70
C LYS A 90 -12.58 1.51 -14.14
N GLU A 91 -12.33 2.80 -14.27
CA GLU A 91 -11.00 3.35 -14.60
C GLU A 91 -10.02 3.09 -13.46
N PHE A 92 -10.45 3.31 -12.23
CA PHE A 92 -9.65 3.05 -11.05
C PHE A 92 -9.31 1.56 -10.90
N GLU A 93 -10.28 0.67 -11.14
CA GLU A 93 -10.05 -0.78 -11.13
C GLU A 93 -8.99 -1.19 -12.16
N LYS A 94 -9.06 -0.67 -13.38
CA LYS A 94 -8.06 -0.92 -14.43
C LYS A 94 -6.68 -0.38 -14.04
N PHE A 95 -6.63 0.83 -13.48
CA PHE A 95 -5.39 1.46 -13.01
C PHE A 95 -4.71 0.62 -11.93
N VAL A 96 -5.49 0.14 -10.94
CA VAL A 96 -5.00 -0.79 -9.90
C VAL A 96 -4.53 -2.10 -10.55
N ALA A 97 -5.37 -2.72 -11.38
CA ALA A 97 -5.06 -4.01 -11.99
C ALA A 97 -3.75 -3.99 -12.80
N ALA A 98 -3.52 -2.94 -13.59
CA ALA A 98 -2.27 -2.77 -14.35
C ALA A 98 -1.02 -2.73 -13.45
N ARG A 99 -1.12 -2.11 -12.27
CA ARG A 99 -0.03 -2.01 -11.29
C ARG A 99 0.27 -3.32 -10.58
N PHE A 100 -0.74 -4.16 -10.32
CA PHE A 100 -0.59 -5.41 -9.57
C PHE A 100 -0.44 -6.67 -10.45
N PHE A 101 -0.96 -6.66 -11.68
CA PHE A 101 -1.00 -7.84 -12.55
C PHE A 101 -0.24 -7.67 -13.88
N GLY A 102 0.28 -6.47 -14.17
CA GLY A 102 0.79 -6.14 -15.51
C GLY A 102 -0.35 -6.02 -16.52
N ASN A 103 -0.16 -5.22 -17.58
CA ASN A 103 -1.17 -5.08 -18.64
C ASN A 103 -1.48 -6.47 -19.21
N GLN A 104 -2.75 -6.89 -19.10
CA GLN A 104 -3.30 -7.93 -19.97
C GLN A 104 -3.65 -7.34 -21.33
#